data_AF-A0A928GA45-F1
#
_entry.id   AF-A0A928GA45-F1
#
_cell.length_a   1.000
_cell.length_b   1.000
_cell.length_c   1.000
_cell.angle_alpha   90.00
_cell.angle_beta   90.00
_cell.angle_gamma   90.00
#
_symmetry.space_group_name_H-M   'P 1'
#
loop_
_entity.id
_entity.type
_entity.pdbx_description
1 polymer ?
#
loop_
_entity_poly.entity_id
_entity_poly.type
_entity_poly.pdbx_seq_one_letter_code
_entity_poly.pdbx_strand_id
1 'polypeptide(L)'
;METTITRTQTAFRLSTELLKRLKTEARKQNRSLNNFVESVLMDAVYRTPNAQTMAAVKEAREDKNLETINLDNLEGFIESL
;
A
#
# COMPACT_ATOMS: atom_id res chain seq x y z
N MET A 1 17.71 -6.20 9.36
CA MET A 1 17.21 -6.24 10.75
C MET A 1 15.71 -6.48 10.68
N GLU A 2 15.22 -7.62 11.16
CA GLU A 2 13.77 -7.82 11.33
C GLU A 2 13.26 -6.82 12.36
N THR A 3 12.58 -5.78 11.92
CA THR A 3 11.84 -4.89 12.81
C THR A 3 10.65 -5.67 13.34
N THR A 4 10.78 -6.21 14.54
CA THR A 4 9.65 -6.82 15.26
C THR A 4 8.59 -5.74 15.49
N ILE A 5 7.46 -5.86 14.80
CA ILE A 5 6.34 -4.93 14.93
C ILE A 5 5.73 -5.13 16.31
N THR A 6 5.88 -4.13 17.18
CA THR A 6 5.22 -4.07 18.50
C THR A 6 3.73 -3.92 18.30
N ARG A 7 2.93 -4.79 18.91
CA ARG A 7 1.47 -4.77 18.82
C ARG A 7 0.86 -4.51 20.20
N THR A 8 -0.10 -3.59 20.25
CA THR A 8 -0.88 -3.29 21.45
C THR A 8 -2.29 -3.82 21.27
N GLN A 9 -2.84 -4.48 22.30
CA GLN A 9 -4.22 -4.92 22.26
C GLN A 9 -5.15 -3.70 22.36
N THR A 10 -6.06 -3.57 21.39
CA THR A 10 -7.04 -2.47 21.34
C THR A 10 -8.41 -3.05 21.04
N ALA A 11 -9.43 -2.60 21.76
CA ALA A 11 -10.80 -3.04 21.58
C ALA A 11 -11.61 -1.99 20.83
N PHE A 12 -12.30 -2.41 19.76
CA PHE A 12 -13.23 -1.57 19.01
C PHE A 12 -14.66 -2.09 19.18
N ARG A 13 -15.61 -1.17 19.30
CA ARG A 13 -17.04 -1.50 19.18
C ARG A 13 -17.42 -1.31 17.71
N LEU A 14 -17.55 -2.43 17.00
CA LEU A 14 -17.98 -2.46 15.60
C LEU A 14 -19.44 -2.92 15.53
N SER A 15 -20.19 -2.47 14.52
CA SER A 15 -21.51 -3.02 14.25
C SER A 15 -21.40 -4.50 13.90
N THR A 16 -22.45 -5.26 14.23
CA THR A 16 -22.51 -6.72 13.95
C THR A 16 -22.37 -7.01 12.46
N GLU A 17 -23.00 -6.18 11.62
CA GLU A 17 -22.93 -6.28 10.17
C GLU A 17 -21.52 -6.02 9.63
N LEU A 18 -20.83 -4.99 10.14
CA LEU A 18 -19.45 -4.72 9.75
C LEU A 18 -18.54 -5.89 10.13
N LEU A 19 -18.68 -6.43 11.34
CA LEU A 19 -17.89 -7.57 11.78
C LEU A 19 -18.10 -8.81 10.88
N LYS A 20 -19.33 -9.05 10.43
CA LYS A 20 -19.65 -10.15 9.50
C LYS A 20 -18.97 -9.98 8.15
N ARG A 21 -18.98 -8.76 7.60
CA ARG A 21 -18.30 -8.43 6.33
C ARG A 21 -16.79 -8.59 6.46
N LEU A 22 -16.18 -8.03 7.51
CA LEU A 22 -14.74 -8.14 7.76
C LEU A 22 -14.29 -9.60 7.88
N LYS A 23 -15.06 -10.46 8.57
CA LYS A 23 -14.76 -11.90 8.66
C LYS A 23 -14.84 -12.61 7.31
N THR A 24 -15.78 -12.20 6.45
CA THR A 24 -15.93 -12.79 5.11
C THR A 24 -14.75 -12.43 4.22
N GLU A 25 -14.35 -11.16 4.21
CA GLU A 25 -13.20 -10.69 3.43
C GLU A 25 -11.87 -11.26 3.94
N ALA A 26 -11.68 -11.34 5.27
CA ALA A 26 -10.49 -11.96 5.85
C ALA A 26 -10.34 -13.43 5.41
N ARG A 27 -11.45 -14.19 5.37
CA ARG A 27 -11.45 -15.59 4.89
C ARG A 27 -11.11 -15.70 3.41
N LYS A 28 -11.65 -14.82 2.56
CA LYS A 28 -11.33 -14.80 1.11
C LYS A 28 -9.84 -14.62 0.85
N GLN A 29 -9.14 -13.91 1.74
CA GLN A 29 -7.70 -13.68 1.63
C GLN A 29 -6.85 -14.69 2.41
N ASN A 30 -7.45 -15.69 3.07
CA ASN A 30 -6.77 -16.63 3.97
C ASN A 30 -6.01 -15.93 5.12
N ARG A 31 -6.58 -14.86 5.68
CA ARG A 31 -5.98 -14.05 6.75
C ARG A 31 -6.80 -14.13 8.04
N SER A 32 -6.13 -13.95 9.18
CA SER A 32 -6.85 -13.76 10.45
C SER A 32 -7.60 -12.43 10.44
N LEU A 33 -8.69 -12.34 11.20
CA LEU A 33 -9.47 -11.09 11.29
C LEU A 33 -8.61 -9.91 11.75
N ASN A 34 -7.76 -10.13 12.76
CA ASN A 34 -6.88 -9.09 13.29
C ASN A 34 -5.88 -8.61 12.24
N ASN A 35 -5.24 -9.54 11.52
CA ASN A 35 -4.27 -9.19 10.48
C ASN A 35 -4.93 -8.48 9.28
N PHE A 36 -6.14 -8.89 8.92
CA PHE A 36 -6.91 -8.21 7.88
C PHE A 36 -7.31 -6.80 8.30
N VAL A 37 -7.84 -6.62 9.51
CA VAL A 37 -8.23 -5.31 10.04
C VAL A 37 -7.01 -4.38 10.17
N GLU A 38 -5.86 -4.88 10.64
CA GLU A 38 -4.62 -4.13 10.72
C GLU A 38 -4.20 -3.57 9.35
N SER A 39 -4.22 -4.39 8.29
CA SER A 39 -3.91 -3.91 6.93
C SER A 39 -4.90 -2.88 6.43
N VAL A 40 -6.21 -3.12 6.58
CA VAL A 40 -7.23 -2.15 6.13
C VAL A 40 -7.10 -0.82 6.85
N LEU A 41 -6.84 -0.83 8.16
CA LEU A 41 -6.61 0.38 8.93
C LEU A 41 -5.33 1.08 8.50
N MET A 42 -4.25 0.32 8.26
CA MET A 42 -2.98 0.86 7.78
C MET A 42 -3.18 1.54 6.42
N ASP A 43 -3.84 0.89 5.47
CA ASP A 43 -4.14 1.45 4.14
C ASP A 43 -5.00 2.72 4.25
N ALA A 44 -5.97 2.75 5.17
CA ALA A 44 -6.84 3.91 5.37
C ALA A 44 -6.11 5.13 5.97
N VAL A 45 -5.08 4.90 6.79
CA VAL A 45 -4.27 5.98 7.40
C VAL A 45 -3.02 6.32 6.59
N TYR A 46 -2.58 5.42 5.69
CA TYR A 46 -1.49 5.66 4.74
C TYR A 46 -1.95 6.65 3.65
N ARG A 47 -2.01 7.93 4.00
CA ARG A 47 -2.30 9.03 3.06
C ARG A 47 -1.06 9.61 2.41
N THR A 48 0.12 9.24 2.90
CA THR A 48 1.42 9.68 2.38
C THR A 48 2.13 8.51 1.74
N PRO A 49 2.76 8.69 0.55
CA PRO A 49 3.60 7.64 -0.04
C PRO A 49 4.64 7.15 0.97
N ASN A 50 4.98 5.87 0.94
CA ASN A 50 5.99 5.31 1.84
C ASN A 50 7.38 5.95 1.57
N ALA A 51 8.34 5.73 2.47
CA ALA A 51 9.67 6.34 2.36
C ALA A 51 10.36 6.06 1.01
N GLN A 52 10.18 4.86 0.45
CA GLN A 52 10.75 4.49 -0.86
C GLN A 52 10.08 5.28 -1.98
N THR A 53 8.75 5.41 -1.97
CA THR A 53 8.02 6.19 -2.97
C THR A 53 8.32 7.68 -2.85
N MET A 54 8.42 8.21 -1.64
CA MET A 54 8.82 9.61 -1.43
C MET A 54 10.25 9.88 -1.93
N ALA A 55 11.18 8.94 -1.73
CA ALA A 55 12.54 9.04 -2.25
C ALA A 55 12.55 9.05 -3.78
N ALA A 56 11.83 8.12 -4.42
CA ALA A 56 11.70 8.07 -5.88
C ALA A 56 11.07 9.35 -6.47
N VAL A 57 10.05 9.91 -5.81
CA VAL A 57 9.44 11.18 -6.23
C VAL A 57 10.41 12.35 -6.09
N LYS A 58 11.22 12.37 -5.02
CA LYS A 58 12.24 13.41 -4.83
C LYS A 58 13.33 13.31 -5.89
N GLU A 59 13.85 12.10 -6.11
CA GLU A 59 14.83 11.80 -7.15
C GLU A 59 14.32 12.26 -8.51
N ALA A 60 13.13 11.83 -8.93
CA ALA A 60 12.55 12.21 -10.22
C ALA A 60 12.30 13.74 -10.36
N ARG A 61 12.15 14.50 -9.28
CA ARG A 61 12.03 15.97 -9.34
C ARG A 61 13.36 16.69 -9.43
N GLU A 62 14.41 16.11 -8.86
CA GLU A 62 15.74 16.69 -8.77
C GLU A 62 16.68 16.20 -9.88
N ASP A 63 16.32 15.09 -10.55
CA ASP A 63 17.13 14.48 -11.60
C ASP A 63 17.16 15.36 -12.86
N LYS A 64 18.39 15.55 -13.36
CA LYS A 64 18.68 16.33 -14.57
C LYS A 64 18.80 15.45 -15.81
N ASN A 65 18.77 14.13 -15.66
CA ASN A 65 18.95 13.15 -16.73
C ASN A 65 17.62 12.47 -17.14
N LEU A 66 16.48 13.12 -16.89
CA LEU A 66 15.18 12.60 -17.33
C LEU A 66 15.09 12.57 -18.85
N GLU A 67 14.58 11.46 -19.39
CA GLU A 67 14.28 11.34 -20.81
C GLU A 67 12.85 11.82 -21.12
N THR A 68 12.67 12.45 -22.28
CA THR A 68 11.33 12.81 -22.77
C THR A 68 10.76 11.63 -23.53
N ILE A 69 9.62 11.11 -23.06
CA ILE A 69 8.95 9.99 -23.71
C ILE A 69 8.23 10.49 -24.96
N ASN A 70 8.55 9.89 -26.12
CA ASN A 70 7.80 10.11 -27.35
C ASN A 70 6.55 9.20 -27.36
N LEU A 71 5.37 9.81 -27.21
CA LEU A 71 4.10 9.10 -27.14
C LEU A 71 3.67 8.49 -28.49
N ASP A 72 4.20 8.97 -29.62
CA ASP A 72 3.92 8.41 -30.95
C ASP A 72 4.61 7.04 -31.16
N ASN A 73 5.60 6.71 -30.32
CA ASN A 73 6.28 5.42 -30.30
C ASN A 73 6.28 4.81 -28.89
N LEU A 74 5.10 4.76 -28.27
CA LEU A 74 4.95 4.21 -26.92
C LEU A 74 5.34 2.73 -26.82
N GLU A 75 5.06 1.92 -27.85
CA GLU A 75 5.42 0.50 -27.87
C GLU A 75 6.92 0.28 -27.75
N GLY A 76 7.73 1.02 -28.53
CA GLY A 76 9.19 0.93 -28.44
C GLY A 76 9.75 1.39 -27.08
N PHE A 77 9.10 2.35 -26.43
CA PHE A 77 9.46 2.74 -25.05
C PHE A 77 9.15 1.61 -24.05
N ILE A 78 7.98 0.98 -24.14
CA ILE A 78 7.62 -0.15 -23.26
C ILE A 78 8.58 -1.32 -23.44
N GLU A 79 9.04 -1.59 -24.67
CA GLU A 79 10.05 -2.63 -24.94
C GLU A 79 11.42 -2.34 -24.32
N SER A 80 11.71 -1.06 -24.01
CA SER A 80 12.98 -0.63 -23.43
C SER A 80 13.03 -0.61 -21.89
N LEU A 81 11.88 -0.77 -21.22
CA LEU A 81 11.74 -0.81 -19.76
C LEU A 81 12.12 -2.18 -19.17
#